data_AF-A0A644UB81-F1
#
_entry.id   AF-A0A644UB81-F1
#
_cell.length_a   1.000
_cell.length_b   1.000
_cell.length_c   1.000
_cell.angle_alpha   90.00
_cell.angle_beta   90.00
_cell.angle_gamma   90.00
#
_symmetry.space_group_name_H-M   'P 1'
#
loop_
_entity.id
_entity.type
_entity.pdbx_description
1 polymer ?
#
loop_
_entity_poly.entity_id
_entity_poly.type
_entity_poly.pdbx_seq_one_letter_code
_entity_poly.pdbx_strand_id
1 'polypeptide(L)' 'MTLDKKWKGTIYADGQEIAVFSSGDNNDYISLTDIARFKSNEPNDVIRNWMRGKDTLEFLGLREQLGF' A
#
# COMPACT_ATOMS: atom_id res chain seq x y z
N MET A 1 25.96 -12.60 10.84
CA MET A 1 25.21 -11.90 9.77
C MET A 1 24.07 -12.79 9.31
N THR A 2 22.83 -12.46 9.66
CA THR A 2 21.65 -13.08 9.04
C THR A 2 21.54 -12.54 7.63
N LEU A 3 21.55 -13.40 6.61
CA LEU A 3 21.30 -12.98 5.23
C LEU A 3 19.84 -12.55 5.11
N ASP A 4 19.64 -11.24 5.08
CA ASP A 4 18.42 -10.56 4.62
C ASP A 4 18.21 -10.84 3.13
N LYS A 5 17.69 -12.04 2.82
CA LYS A 5 17.56 -12.48 1.43
C LYS A 5 16.38 -11.75 0.80
N LYS A 6 16.67 -10.73 -0.01
CA LYS A 6 15.73 -10.12 -0.95
C LYS A 6 14.97 -11.21 -1.70
N TRP A 7 13.66 -11.23 -1.58
CA TRP A 7 12.82 -12.21 -2.26
C TRP A 7 11.58 -11.54 -2.83
N LYS A 8 11.21 -11.96 -4.03
CA LYS A 8 9.93 -11.64 -4.65
C LYS A 8 9.15 -12.93 -4.70
N GLY A 9 7.91 -12.90 -4.24
CA GLY A 9 7.02 -14.02 -4.40
C GLY A 9 5.58 -13.59 -4.44
N THR A 10 4.73 -14.60 -4.38
CA THR A 10 3.32 -14.48 -4.68
C THR A 10 2.57 -15.25 -3.63
N ILE A 11 1.56 -14.61 -3.03
CA ILE A 11 0.62 -15.27 -2.13
C ILE A 11 -0.77 -15.31 -2.77
N TYR A 12 -1.54 -16.34 -2.45
CA TYR A 12 -2.92 -16.48 -2.91
C TYR A 12 -3.87 -16.16 -1.76
N ALA A 13 -4.72 -15.16 -1.94
CA ALA A 13 -5.77 -14.77 -1.01
C ALA A 13 -7.11 -14.79 -1.73
N ASP A 14 -8.06 -15.61 -1.24
CA ASP A 14 -9.40 -15.78 -1.83
C ASP A 14 -9.41 -16.03 -3.35
N GLY A 15 -8.47 -16.83 -3.84
CA GLY A 15 -8.31 -17.12 -5.27
C GLY A 15 -7.64 -16.01 -6.09
N GLN A 16 -7.21 -14.91 -5.46
CA GLN A 16 -6.50 -13.83 -6.12
C GLN A 16 -5.02 -13.80 -5.77
N GLU A 17 -4.23 -13.49 -6.80
CA GLU A 17 -2.78 -13.44 -6.71
C GLU A 17 -2.31 -12.07 -6.18
N ILE A 18 -1.53 -12.06 -5.10
CA ILE A 18 -0.96 -10.85 -4.50
C ILE A 18 0.56 -10.94 -4.55
N ALA A 19 1.19 -9.96 -5.20
CA ALA A 19 2.65 -9.88 -5.25
C ALA A 19 3.23 -9.31 -3.94
N VAL A 20 4.24 -10.00 -3.41
CA VAL A 20 4.99 -9.62 -2.21
C VAL A 20 6.47 -9.41 -2.59
N PHE A 21 7.02 -8.30 -2.12
CA PHE A 21 8.41 -7.91 -2.32
C PHE A 21 9.04 -7.71 -0.96
N SER A 22 9.99 -8.58 -0.62
CA SER A 22 10.80 -8.42 0.58
C SER A 22 12.17 -7.91 0.20
N SER A 23 12.56 -6.82 0.85
CA SER A 23 13.90 -6.25 0.70
C SER A 23 14.93 -6.94 1.60
N GLY A 24 14.49 -7.92 2.40
CA GLY A 24 15.31 -8.68 3.35
C GLY A 24 15.46 -7.95 4.70
N ASP A 25 15.29 -6.63 4.74
CA ASP A 25 15.16 -5.86 5.97
C ASP A 25 13.70 -5.79 6.46
N ASN A 26 13.44 -5.01 7.50
CA ASN A 26 12.11 -4.90 8.11
C ASN A 26 11.07 -4.15 7.22
N ASN A 27 11.43 -3.72 6.01
CA ASN A 27 10.56 -3.06 5.05
C ASN A 27 10.13 -4.02 3.93
N ASP A 28 9.16 -4.87 4.24
CA ASP A 28 8.46 -5.67 3.24
C ASP A 28 7.32 -4.85 2.60
N TYR A 29 7.15 -5.01 1.30
CA TYR A 29 6.14 -4.31 0.51
C TYR A 29 5.15 -5.30 -0.11
N ILE A 30 3.87 -4.94 -0.07
CA ILE A 30 2.79 -5.66 -0.75
C ILE A 30 2.23 -4.75 -1.84
N SER A 31 1.91 -5.33 -2.99
CA SER A 31 1.31 -4.62 -4.12
C SER A 31 -0.03 -3.98 -3.76
N LEU A 32 -0.08 -2.65 -3.77
CA LEU A 32 -1.30 -1.87 -3.48
C LEU A 32 -2.42 -2.18 -4.47
N THR A 33 -2.09 -2.35 -5.76
CA THR A 33 -3.07 -2.65 -6.80
C THR A 33 -3.69 -4.03 -6.61
N ASP A 34 -2.92 -5.00 -6.14
CA ASP A 34 -3.44 -6.35 -5.90
C ASP A 34 -4.38 -6.37 -4.69
N ILE A 35 -4.04 -5.64 -3.62
CA ILE A 35 -4.95 -5.46 -2.47
C ILE A 35 -6.24 -4.74 -2.89
N ALA A 36 -6.15 -3.75 -3.79
CA ALA A 36 -7.33 -3.04 -4.27
C ALA A 36 -8.26 -3.94 -5.11
N ARG A 37 -7.69 -4.80 -5.97
CA ARG A 37 -8.44 -5.82 -6.73
C ARG A 37 -9.08 -6.85 -5.82
N PHE A 38 -8.45 -7.15 -4.68
CA PHE A 38 -8.99 -8.10 -3.72
C PHE A 38 -10.20 -7.52 -3.00
N LYS A 39 -10.15 -6.22 -2.70
CA LYS A 39 -11.20 -5.54 -1.94
C LYS A 39 -12.46 -5.22 -2.76
N SER A 40 -12.33 -4.99 -4.06
CA SER A 40 -13.44 -4.54 -4.90
C SER A 40 -13.22 -4.84 -6.38
N ASN A 41 -14.32 -5.00 -7.11
CA ASN A 41 -14.33 -5.03 -8.58
C ASN A 41 -14.04 -3.66 -9.21
N GLU A 42 -14.11 -2.58 -8.43
CA GLU A 42 -13.72 -1.21 -8.81
C GLU A 42 -12.43 -0.78 -8.07
N PRO A 43 -11.26 -1.38 -8.39
CA PRO A 43 -10.02 -1.16 -7.66
C PRO A 43 -9.51 0.28 -7.75
N ASN A 44 -9.83 0.99 -8.84
CA ASN A 44 -9.44 2.39 -9.04
C ASN A 44 -10.08 3.32 -7.99
N ASP A 45 -11.34 3.10 -7.65
CA ASP A 45 -12.04 3.90 -6.65
C ASP A 45 -11.51 3.62 -5.23
N VAL A 46 -11.16 2.37 -4.95
CA VAL A 46 -10.52 1.97 -3.69
C VAL A 46 -9.17 2.68 -3.52
N ILE A 47 -8.31 2.65 -4.54
CA ILE A 47 -7.02 3.33 -4.53
C ILE A 47 -7.21 4.84 -4.38
N ARG A 48 -8.13 5.43 -5.16
CA ARG A 48 -8.45 6.86 -5.09
C ARG A 48 -8.92 7.28 -3.70
N ASN A 49 -9.72 6.46 -3.03
CA ASN A 49 -10.20 6.73 -1.69
C ASN A 49 -9.07 6.66 -0.64
N TRP A 50 -8.17 5.67 -0.74
CA TRP A 50 -7.00 5.58 0.13
C TRP A 50 -6.04 6.75 -0.04
N MET A 51 -5.75 7.13 -1.29
CA MET A 51 -4.88 8.27 -1.59
C MET A 51 -5.49 9.59 -1.07
N ARG A 52 -6.80 9.79 -1.27
CA ARG A 52 -7.52 10.96 -0.71
C ARG A 52 -7.38 11.10 0.80
N GLY A 53 -7.49 9.99 1.54
CA GLY A 53 -7.33 9.99 3.01
C GLY A 53 -5.91 10.31 3.46
N LYS A 54 -4.89 9.93 2.68
CA LYS A 54 -3.46 10.23 2.94
C LYS A 54 -3.12 11.70 2.66
N ASP A 55 -3.59 12.25 1.53
CA ASP A 55 -3.33 13.66 1.16
C ASP A 55 -4.05 14.63 2.11
N THR A 56 -5.30 14.33 2.51
CA THR A 56 -6.09 15.24 3.37
C THR A 56 -5.44 15.48 4.74
N LEU A 57 -4.70 14.50 5.29
CA LEU A 57 -3.99 14.66 6.57
C LEU A 57 -2.83 15.65 6.49
N GLU A 58 -2.04 15.62 5.41
CA GLU A 58 -0.95 16.59 5.21
C GLU A 58 -1.49 17.99 4.90
N PHE A 59 -2.61 18.10 4.15
CA PHE A 59 -3.26 19.39 3.88
C PHE A 59 -3.94 20.00 5.12
N LEU A 60 -4.46 19.20 6.06
CA LEU A 60 -4.98 19.69 7.34
C LEU A 60 -3.86 20.26 8.23
N GLY A 61 -2.73 19.55 8.34
CA GLY A 61 -1.57 20.04 9.09
C GLY A 61 -0.95 21.30 8.47
N LEU A 62 -0.90 21.36 7.14
CA LEU A 62 -0.45 22.56 6.41
C LEU A 62 -1.39 23.75 6.66
N ARG A 63 -2.70 23.52 6.70
CA ARG A 63 -3.70 24.57 7.02
C ARG A 63 -3.56 25.06 8.47
N GLU A 64 -3.32 24.18 9.44
CA GLU A 64 -3.07 24.56 10.83
C GLU A 64 -1.77 25.37 10.98
N GLN A 65 -0.75 25.08 10.17
CA GLN A 65 0.49 25.85 10.14
C GLN A 65 0.35 27.21 9.45
N LEU A 66 -0.51 27.32 8.42
CA LEU A 66 -0.68 28.53 7.63
C LEU A 66 -1.73 29.51 8.18
N GLY A 67 -2.51 29.12 9.19
CA GLY A 67 -3.36 30.04 9.96
C GLY A 67 -4.29 30.91 9.09
N PHE A 68 -5.30 30.30 8.47
CA PHE A 68 -6.51 31.01 8.05
C PHE A 68 -7.70 30.62 8.93
#